data_AF-A0A2T5ISV8-F1
#
_entry.id   AF-A0A2T5ISV8-F1
#
_cell.length_a   1.000
_cell.length_b   1.000
_cell.length_c   1.000
_cell.angle_alpha   90.00
_cell.angle_beta   90.00
_cell.angle_gamma   90.00
#
_symmetry.space_group_name_H-M   'P 1'
#
loop_
_entity.id
_entity.type
_entity.pdbx_description
1 polymer ?
#
loop_
_entity_poly.entity_id
_entity_poly.type
_entity_poly.pdbx_seq_one_letter_code
_entity_poly.pdbx_strand_id
1 'polypeptide(L)' 'MKNVQIIDKLSGQIIAEYPIFVDLIDDPVDQDFMNDAWDIAVEEGLVDDDDRKCYKLEILSDIPLDHSSDSL' A
#
# COMPACT_ATOMS: atom_id res chain seq x y z
N MET A 1 8.26 1.92 9.32
CA MET A 1 7.47 2.48 8.20
C MET A 1 6.79 1.34 7.49
N LYS A 2 5.47 1.41 7.30
CA LYS A 2 4.69 0.41 6.55
C LYS A 2 4.22 1.04 5.25
N ASN A 3 3.86 0.26 4.25
CA ASN A 3 3.23 0.76 3.02
C ASN A 3 1.95 -0.04 2.73
N VAL A 4 0.92 0.62 2.20
CA VAL A 4 -0.19 -0.04 1.51
C VAL A 4 0.15 -0.17 0.04
N GLN A 5 0.02 -1.36 -0.51
CA GLN A 5 0.12 -1.60 -1.95
C GLN A 5 -1.25 -1.95 -2.51
N ILE A 6 -1.55 -1.41 -3.70
CA ILE A 6 -2.69 -1.83 -4.51
C ILE A 6 -2.15 -2.61 -5.69
N ILE A 7 -2.57 -3.87 -5.82
CA ILE A 7 -2.05 -4.82 -6.79
C ILE A 7 -3.18 -5.28 -7.70
N ASP A 8 -3.00 -5.18 -9.01
CA ASP A 8 -3.94 -5.76 -9.96
C ASP A 8 -3.86 -7.30 -9.92
N LYS A 9 -4.98 -7.98 -9.67
CA LYS A 9 -4.97 -9.45 -9.47
C LYS A 9 -4.71 -10.23 -10.75
N LEU A 10 -4.99 -9.64 -11.91
CA LEU A 10 -4.84 -10.33 -13.19
C LEU A 10 -3.38 -10.36 -13.64
N SER A 11 -2.69 -9.24 -13.52
CA SER A 11 -1.29 -9.06 -13.92
C SER A 11 -0.30 -9.31 -12.78
N GLY A 12 -0.75 -9.20 -11.53
CA GLY A 12 0.13 -9.18 -10.35
C GLY A 12 0.95 -7.89 -10.23
N GLN A 13 0.65 -6.86 -11.01
CA GLN A 13 1.39 -5.60 -11.02
C GLN A 13 0.95 -4.70 -9.86
N ILE A 14 1.92 -4.04 -9.22
CA ILE A 14 1.66 -2.96 -8.27
C ILE A 14 1.21 -1.73 -9.05
N ILE A 15 0.01 -1.26 -8.77
CA ILE A 15 -0.62 -0.08 -9.38
C ILE A 15 -0.25 1.18 -8.60
N ALA A 16 -0.28 1.10 -7.27
CA ALA A 16 0.01 2.23 -6.40
C ALA A 16 0.60 1.75 -5.06
N GLU A 17 1.38 2.63 -4.43
CA GLU A 17 1.97 2.41 -3.11
C GLU A 17 1.83 3.67 -2.26
N TYR A 18 1.26 3.52 -1.06
CA TYR A 18 1.03 4.63 -0.14
C TYR A 18 1.74 4.38 1.20
N PRO A 19 2.67 5.27 1.61
CA PRO A 19 3.40 5.10 2.85
C PRO A 19 2.55 5.41 4.09
N ILE A 20 2.63 4.54 5.10
CA ILE A 20 2.01 4.69 6.41
C ILE A 20 3.08 4.96 7.47
N PHE A 21 2.91 6.09 8.18
CA PHE A 21 3.73 6.47 9.33
C PHE A 21 3.04 6.03 10.63
N VAL A 22 3.13 4.73 10.93
CA VAL A 22 2.47 4.09 12.09
C VAL A 22 2.89 4.70 13.43
N ASP A 23 4.13 5.18 13.54
CA ASP A 23 4.67 5.79 14.77
C ASP A 23 3.98 7.12 15.16
N LEU A 24 3.14 7.67 14.29
CA LEU A 24 2.39 8.91 14.52
C LEU A 24 0.93 8.67 14.95
N ILE A 25 0.52 7.40 15.17
CA ILE A 25 -0.89 7.01 15.31
C ILE A 25 -1.08 6.20 16.61
N ASP A 26 -1.97 6.68 17.49
CA ASP A 26 -2.21 6.09 18.82
C ASP A 26 -2.94 4.72 18.76
N ASP A 27 -3.71 4.43 17.71
CA ASP A 27 -4.39 3.14 17.49
C ASP A 27 -4.49 2.82 15.98
N PRO A 28 -3.44 2.24 15.38
CA PRO A 28 -3.40 1.98 13.94
C PRO A 28 -4.32 0.82 13.56
N VAL A 29 -5.40 1.12 12.84
CA VAL A 29 -6.30 0.12 12.26
C VAL A 29 -5.90 -0.12 10.80
N ASP A 30 -5.39 -1.32 10.51
CA ASP A 30 -4.94 -1.73 9.18
C ASP A 30 -5.99 -1.48 8.07
N GLN A 31 -7.28 -1.66 8.39
CA GLN A 31 -8.37 -1.45 7.45
C GLN A 31 -8.57 0.02 7.07
N ASP A 32 -8.33 0.95 8.00
CA ASP A 32 -8.49 2.38 7.75
C ASP A 32 -7.42 2.85 6.74
N PHE A 33 -6.17 2.41 6.91
CA PHE A 33 -5.11 2.71 5.93
C PHE A 33 -5.39 2.13 4.55
N MET A 34 -5.96 0.92 4.47
CA MET A 34 -6.33 0.34 3.19
C MET A 34 -7.48 1.08 2.52
N ASN A 35 -8.42 1.62 3.29
CA ASN A 35 -9.51 2.43 2.75
C ASN A 35 -8.98 3.78 2.25
N ASP A 36 -8.15 4.45 3.05
CA ASP A 36 -7.54 5.72 2.66
C ASP A 36 -6.71 5.57 1.38
N ALA A 37 -5.88 4.54 1.30
CA ALA A 37 -5.09 4.23 0.10
C ALA A 37 -5.97 3.94 -1.13
N TRP A 38 -7.11 3.27 -0.94
CA TRP A 38 -8.05 3.03 -2.03
C TRP A 38 -8.68 4.32 -2.53
N ASP A 39 -9.19 5.14 -1.62
CA ASP A 39 -9.90 6.37 -1.97
C ASP A 39 -8.96 7.33 -2.72
N ILE A 40 -7.69 7.45 -2.28
CA ILE A 40 -6.67 8.23 -2.99
C ILE A 40 -6.44 7.67 -4.41
N ALA A 41 -6.30 6.35 -4.56
CA ALA A 41 -6.06 5.75 -5.87
C ALA A 41 -7.24 5.93 -6.85
N VAL A 42 -8.47 5.95 -6.33
CA VAL A 42 -9.68 6.28 -7.10
C VAL A 42 -9.65 7.76 -7.50
N GLU A 43 -9.36 8.67 -6.57
CA GLU A 43 -9.25 10.12 -6.85
C GLU A 43 -8.15 10.44 -7.88
N GLU A 44 -7.03 9.72 -7.84
CA GLU A 44 -5.93 9.85 -8.79
C GLU A 44 -6.22 9.17 -10.15
N GLY A 45 -7.31 8.40 -10.26
CA GLY A 45 -7.69 7.68 -11.47
C GLY A 45 -6.77 6.49 -11.81
N LEU A 46 -6.09 5.93 -10.80
CA LEU A 46 -5.20 4.77 -10.96
C LEU A 46 -5.97 3.45 -10.95
N VAL A 47 -7.12 3.42 -10.28
CA VAL A 47 -8.02 2.27 -10.20
C VAL A 47 -9.45 2.69 -10.51
N ASP A 48 -10.26 1.72 -10.93
CA ASP A 48 -11.69 1.90 -11.11
C ASP A 48 -12.43 1.48 -9.83
N ASP A 49 -13.22 2.39 -9.27
CA ASP A 49 -13.97 2.16 -8.03
C ASP A 49 -14.98 1.02 -8.16
N ASP A 50 -15.59 0.88 -9.35
CA ASP A 50 -16.58 -0.17 -9.64
C ASP A 50 -15.94 -1.57 -9.69
N ASP A 51 -14.61 -1.64 -9.85
CA ASP A 51 -13.84 -2.87 -10.02
C ASP A 51 -12.89 -3.17 -8.85
N ARG A 52 -13.17 -2.67 -7.63
CA ARG A 52 -12.37 -2.96 -6.43
C ARG A 52 -12.00 -4.44 -6.23
N LYS A 53 -12.90 -5.35 -6.59
CA LYS A 53 -12.68 -6.81 -6.53
C LYS A 53 -11.52 -7.31 -7.41
N CYS A 54 -11.17 -6.58 -8.47
CA CYS A 54 -10.06 -6.89 -9.39
C CYS A 54 -8.71 -6.55 -8.77
N TYR A 55 -8.70 -5.78 -7.69
CA TYR A 55 -7.49 -5.36 -6.99
C TYR A 55 -7.34 -6.05 -5.64
N LYS A 56 -6.10 -6.17 -5.19
CA LYS A 56 -5.70 -6.71 -3.89
C LYS A 56 -4.98 -5.59 -3.14
N LEU A 57 -5.38 -5.33 -1.91
CA LEU A 57 -4.70 -4.39 -1.03
C LEU A 57 -3.91 -5.17 0.02
N GLU A 58 -2.65 -4.81 0.20
CA GLU A 58 -1.77 -5.44 1.18
C GLU A 58 -1.00 -4.38 1.96
N ILE A 59 -0.89 -4.56 3.27
CA ILE A 59 0.02 -3.77 4.11
C ILE A 59 1.32 -4.53 4.24
N LEU A 60 2.39 -3.95 3.74
CA LEU A 60 3.74 -4.44 3.97
C LEU A 60 4.29 -3.79 5.24
N SER A 61 4.37 -4.62 6.29
CA SER A 61 5.12 -4.31 7.50
C SER A 61 6.55 -4.78 7.25
N ASP A 62 7.50 -3.87 7.35
CA ASP A 62 8.93 -4.09 7.06
C ASP A 62 9.25 -4.07 5.56
N ILE A 63 9.38 -2.87 5.01
CA ILE A 63 10.47 -2.66 4.06
C ILE A 63 11.72 -2.64 4.95
N PRO A 64 12.60 -3.65 4.90
CA PRO A 64 13.90 -3.50 5.53
C PRO A 64 14.51 -2.28 4.85
N LEU A 65 14.79 -1.23 5.61
CA LEU A 65 15.78 -0.25 5.18
C LEU A 65 17.03 -1.10 4.95
N ASP A 66 17.31 -1.38 3.69
CA ASP A 66 18.42 -2.20 3.29
C ASP A 66 19.69 -1.55 3.84
N HIS A 67 20.13 -2.01 5.01
CA HIS A 67 21.53 -2.02 5.36
C HIS A 67 22.19 -3.12 4.52
N SER A 68 22.14 -3.01 3.18
CA SER A 68 23.21 -3.51 2.33
C SER A 68 24.35 -2.51 2.47
N SER A 69 24.88 -2.48 3.70
CA SER A 69 26.21 -1.99 3.95
C SER A 69 27.16 -2.98 3.31
N ASP A 70 27.80 -2.47 2.28
CA ASP A 70 29.09 -2.87 1.77
C ASP A 70 29.17 -4.20 1.01
N SER A 71 29.28 -4.02 -0.30
CA SER A 71 30.25 -4.77 -1.11
C SER A 71 31.54 -5.01 -0.34
N LEU A 72 32.02 -6.26 -0.30
CA LEU A 72 33.43 -6.65 -0.50
C LEU A 72 33.55 -8.18 -0.63
#